data_AF-A0A4Y7Q2L2-F1
#
_entry.id   AF-A0A4Y7Q2L2-F1
#
_cell.length_a   1.000
_cell.length_b   1.000
_cell.length_c   1.000
_cell.angle_alpha   90.00
_cell.angle_beta   90.00
_cell.angle_gamma   90.00
#
_symmetry.space_group_name_H-M   'P 1'
#
loop_
_entity.id
_entity.type
_entity.pdbx_description
1 polymer ?
#
loop_
_entity_poly.entity_id
_entity_poly.type
_entity_poly.pdbx_seq_one_letter_code
_entity_poly.pdbx_strand_id
1 'polypeptide(L)'
;MEMLDRDSVSDVLFDHASPATMYRVGRTCWMAWRAVQDYSRRTFNINSRLRRFFDDPIGFRNLQAQTGTVISGAFAHRFFDRT
;
A
#
# COMPACT_ATOMS: atom_id res chain seq x y z
N MET A 1 16.87 6.59 -17.84
CA MET A 1 15.92 6.43 -16.71
C MET A 1 14.99 5.25 -17.00
N GLU A 2 15.53 4.07 -17.32
CA GLU A 2 14.75 2.85 -17.66
C GLU A 2 14.48 1.95 -16.44
N MET A 3 15.13 2.24 -15.31
CA MET A 3 15.15 1.32 -14.18
C MET A 3 13.81 1.19 -13.45
N LEU A 4 13.01 2.26 -13.43
CA LEU A 4 11.69 2.30 -12.78
C LEU A 4 10.57 1.75 -13.66
N ASP A 5 10.83 1.55 -14.96
CA ASP A 5 9.89 0.94 -15.90
C ASP A 5 9.83 -0.59 -15.74
N ARG A 6 10.87 -1.19 -15.13
CA ARG A 6 10.90 -2.61 -14.80
C ARG A 6 10.27 -2.83 -13.43
N ASP A 7 9.06 -3.39 -13.44
CA ASP A 7 8.28 -3.69 -12.23
C ASP A 7 9.11 -4.42 -11.15
N SER A 8 9.93 -5.40 -11.54
CA SER A 8 10.72 -6.19 -10.58
C SER A 8 11.77 -5.38 -9.80
N VAL A 9 12.31 -4.29 -10.38
CA VAL A 9 13.33 -3.49 -9.71
C VAL A 9 12.69 -2.43 -8.83
N SER A 10 11.61 -1.82 -9.31
CA SER A 10 10.78 -0.91 -8.53
C SER A 10 10.23 -1.59 -7.28
N ASP A 11 9.79 -2.85 -7.39
CA ASP A 11 9.28 -3.63 -6.27
C ASP A 11 10.34 -3.83 -5.18
N VAL A 12 11.54 -4.29 -5.53
CA VAL A 12 12.64 -4.51 -4.57
C VAL A 12 13.03 -3.21 -3.87
N LEU A 13 13.05 -2.08 -4.58
CA LEU A 13 13.33 -0.77 -4.00
C LEU A 13 12.23 -0.34 -3.02
N PHE A 14 10.97 -0.46 -3.41
CA PHE A 14 9.83 -0.02 -2.60
C PHE A 14 9.50 -0.98 -1.44
N ASP A 15 9.97 -2.23 -1.50
CA ASP A 15 9.91 -3.17 -0.37
C ASP A 15 10.78 -2.74 0.82
N HIS A 16 11.74 -1.82 0.61
CA HIS A 16 12.62 -1.28 1.65
C HIS A 16 12.38 0.21 1.89
N ALA A 17 11.30 0.77 1.35
CA ALA A 17 10.98 2.20 1.46
C ALA A 17 9.73 2.41 2.30
N SER A 18 9.79 3.38 3.23
CA SER A 18 8.58 3.81 3.93
C SER A 18 7.54 4.40 2.95
N PRO A 19 6.24 4.33 3.25
CA PRO A 19 5.21 4.98 2.44
C PRO A 19 5.47 6.48 2.22
N ALA A 20 6.05 7.16 3.21
CA ALA A 20 6.44 8.57 3.09
C ALA A 20 7.56 8.78 2.07
N THR A 21 8.55 7.89 2.03
CA THR A 21 9.62 7.89 1.03
C THR A 21 9.06 7.66 -0.36
N MET A 22 8.21 6.64 -0.52
CA MET A 22 7.55 6.34 -1.81
C MET A 22 6.74 7.54 -2.31
N TYR A 23 5.99 8.20 -1.42
CA TYR A 23 5.24 9.40 -1.77
C TYR A 23 6.16 10.51 -2.30
N ARG A 24 7.30 10.77 -1.64
CA ARG A 24 8.29 11.76 -2.10
C ARG A 24 8.89 11.38 -3.45
N VAL A 25 9.24 10.11 -3.66
CA VAL A 25 9.77 9.60 -4.94
C VAL A 25 8.75 9.81 -6.06
N GLY A 26 7.48 9.50 -5.81
CA GLY A 26 6.40 9.72 -6.78
C GLY A 26 6.15 11.20 -7.13
N ARG A 27 6.70 12.15 -6.36
CA ARG A 27 6.60 13.58 -6.68
C ARG A 27 7.73 14.09 -7.58
N THR A 28 8.71 13.26 -7.92
CA THR A 28 9.88 13.66 -8.70
C THR A 28 9.60 13.70 -10.20
N CYS A 29 9.01 12.64 -10.76
CA CYS A 29 8.63 12.56 -12.18
C CYS A 29 7.43 11.63 -12.40
N TRP A 30 6.82 11.71 -13.58
CA TRP A 30 5.66 10.90 -13.95
C TRP A 30 5.94 9.39 -13.93
N MET A 31 7.12 8.95 -14.36
CA MET A 31 7.50 7.53 -14.32
C MET A 31 7.59 7.01 -12.88
N ALA A 32 8.22 7.77 -11.98
CA ALA A 32 8.30 7.42 -10.57
C ALA A 32 6.91 7.42 -9.91
N TRP A 33 6.07 8.40 -10.25
CA TRP A 33 4.69 8.43 -9.81
C TRP A 33 3.93 7.16 -10.21
N ARG A 34 4.03 6.76 -11.48
CA ARG A 34 3.39 5.56 -12.03
C ARG A 34 3.89 4.29 -11.31
N ALA A 35 5.21 4.12 -11.19
CA ALA A 35 5.80 2.99 -10.50
C ALA A 35 5.32 2.87 -9.04
N VAL A 36 5.24 3.99 -8.32
CA VAL A 36 4.70 4.04 -6.94
C VAL A 36 3.23 3.65 -6.91
N GLN A 37 2.41 4.11 -7.85
CA GLN A 37 0.99 3.74 -7.92
C GLN A 37 0.81 2.24 -8.20
N ASP A 38 1.54 1.70 -9.18
CA ASP A 38 1.43 0.31 -9.58
C ASP A 38 1.90 -0.64 -8.47
N TYR A 39 2.99 -0.31 -7.78
CA TYR A 39 3.42 -1.04 -6.58
C TYR A 39 2.40 -0.90 -5.43
N SER A 40 1.92 0.31 -5.14
CA SER A 40 0.98 0.55 -4.03
C SER A 40 -0.32 -0.24 -4.17
N ARG A 41 -0.85 -0.37 -5.40
CA ARG A 41 -2.06 -1.15 -5.69
C ARG A 41 -1.88 -2.65 -5.38
N ARG A 42 -0.67 -3.18 -5.60
CA ARG A 42 -0.34 -4.58 -5.37
C ARG A 42 -0.05 -4.86 -3.89
N THR A 43 0.74 -4.01 -3.26
CA THR A 43 1.24 -4.22 -1.89
C THR A 43 0.25 -3.80 -0.81
N PHE A 44 -0.45 -2.67 -0.97
CA PHE A 44 -1.36 -2.13 0.05
C PHE A 44 -2.82 -2.56 -0.17
N ASN A 45 -3.05 -3.85 -0.40
CA ASN A 45 -4.39 -4.40 -0.52
C ASN A 45 -4.99 -4.71 0.86
N ILE A 46 -5.75 -3.76 1.41
CA ILE A 46 -6.40 -3.89 2.72
C ILE A 46 -7.38 -5.07 2.78
N ASN A 47 -8.10 -5.36 1.70
CA ASN A 47 -9.09 -6.45 1.67
C ASN A 47 -8.41 -7.81 1.85
N SER A 48 -7.24 -8.01 1.22
CA SER A 48 -6.44 -9.23 1.40
C SER A 48 -5.97 -9.42 2.84
N ARG A 49 -5.64 -8.32 3.53
CA ARG A 49 -5.25 -8.35 4.95
C ARG A 49 -6.43 -8.68 5.87
N LEU A 50 -7.61 -8.13 5.55
CA LEU A 50 -8.84 -8.29 6.33
C LEU A 50 -9.48 -9.68 6.18
N ARG A 51 -9.24 -10.39 5.07
CA ARG A 51 -9.73 -11.77 4.86
C ARG A 51 -9.37 -12.76 5.96
N ARG A 52 -8.31 -12.49 6.74
CA ARG A 52 -7.95 -13.33 7.90
C ARG A 52 -8.97 -13.24 9.04
N PHE A 53 -9.74 -12.15 9.10
CA PHE A 53 -10.66 -11.85 10.20
C PHE A 53 -12.13 -11.86 9.77
N PHE A 54 -12.39 -11.61 8.48
CA PHE A 54 -13.74 -11.47 7.93
C PHE A 54 -13.85 -12.23 6.61
N ASP A 55 -14.90 -13.03 6.46
CA ASP A 55 -15.21 -13.71 5.20
C ASP A 55 -15.56 -12.70 4.09
N ASP A 56 -16.28 -11.63 4.46
CA ASP A 56 -16.57 -10.48 3.59
C ASP A 56 -15.84 -9.20 4.08
N PRO A 57 -14.60 -8.96 3.63
CA PRO A 57 -13.87 -7.75 3.98
C PRO A 57 -14.48 -6.48 3.38
N ILE A 58 -15.25 -6.57 2.29
CA ILE A 58 -15.89 -5.40 1.67
C ILE A 58 -17.08 -4.96 2.52
N GLY A 59 -17.92 -5.91 2.93
CA GLY A 59 -19.02 -5.66 3.87
C GLY A 59 -18.52 -5.04 5.18
N PHE A 60 -17.43 -5.56 5.75
CA PHE A 60 -16.81 -4.95 6.92
C PHE A 60 -16.35 -3.50 6.67
N ARG A 61 -15.71 -3.22 5.53
CA ARG A 61 -15.29 -1.84 5.20
C ARG A 61 -16.46 -0.88 4.98
N ASN A 62 -17.57 -1.36 4.44
CA ASN A 62 -18.80 -0.58 4.34
C ASN A 62 -19.32 -0.19 5.74
N LEU A 63 -19.31 -1.14 6.69
CA LEU A 63 -19.63 -0.84 8.08
C LEU A 63 -18.65 0.18 8.66
N GLN A 64 -17.34 0.00 8.47
CA GLN A 64 -16.35 0.98 8.94
C GLN A 64 -16.61 2.40 8.43
N ALA A 65 -17.00 2.54 7.16
CA ALA A 65 -17.32 3.83 6.56
C ALA A 65 -18.60 4.45 7.17
N GLN A 66 -19.59 3.64 7.51
CA GLN A 66 -20.84 4.09 8.12
C GLN A 66 -20.67 4.48 9.60
N THR A 67 -19.81 3.76 10.34
CA THR A 67 -19.63 3.93 11.78
C THR A 67 -18.43 4.78 12.16
N GLY A 68 -17.57 5.16 11.19
CA GLY A 68 -16.30 5.84 11.45
C GLY A 68 -15.28 4.96 12.18
N THR A 69 -15.38 3.64 12.08
CA THR A 69 -14.48 2.71 12.78
C THR A 69 -13.06 2.80 12.24
N VAL A 70 -12.10 3.07 13.13
CA VAL A 70 -10.65 3.13 12.82
C VAL A 70 -9.95 1.87 13.32
N ILE A 71 -9.10 1.26 12.48
CA ILE A 71 -8.18 0.20 12.91
C ILE A 71 -6.82 0.83 13.24
N SER A 72 -6.32 0.57 14.44
CA SER A 72 -5.06 1.11 14.94
C SER A 72 -4.10 0.01 15.44
N GLY A 73 -2.95 0.43 15.96
CA GLY A 73 -1.99 -0.45 16.61
C GLY A 73 -1.22 -1.36 15.64
N ALA A 74 -0.88 -2.57 16.11
CA ALA A 74 0.02 -3.48 15.41
C ALA A 74 -0.51 -3.96 14.04
N PHE A 75 -1.81 -3.88 13.79
CA PHE A 75 -2.37 -4.16 12.47
C PHE A 75 -1.99 -3.06 11.49
N ALA A 76 -2.26 -1.80 11.84
CA ALA A 76 -1.93 -0.64 11.02
C ALA A 76 -0.41 -0.52 10.82
N HIS A 77 0.37 -0.71 11.89
CA HIS A 77 1.83 -0.75 11.80
C HIS A 77 2.28 -1.78 10.78
N ARG A 78 1.99 -3.08 10.98
CA ARG A 78 2.43 -4.14 10.05
C ARG A 78 1.88 -4.00 8.63
N PHE A 79 0.79 -3.25 8.43
CA PHE A 79 0.25 -3.00 7.10
C PHE A 79 1.09 -1.97 6.33
N PHE A 80 1.52 -0.89 7.00
CA PHE A 80 2.32 0.18 6.40
C PHE A 80 3.83 -0.03 6.52
N ASP A 81 4.27 -0.81 7.50
CA ASP A 81 5.66 -1.09 7.79
C ASP A 81 6.25 -2.05 6.75
N ARG A 82 7.39 -1.62 6.19
CA ARG A 82 8.14 -2.24 5.09
C ARG A 82 9.64 -2.06 5.32
N THR A 83 10.05 -1.98 6.59
CA THR A 83 11.44 -1.82 7.02
C THR A 83 11.72 -2.81 8.13
#